data_AF-A0A5B0KMV1-F1
#
_entry.id   AF-A0A5B0KMV1-F1
#
_cell.length_a   1.000
_cell.length_b   1.000
_cell.length_c   1.000
_cell.angle_alpha   90.00
_cell.angle_beta   90.00
_cell.angle_gamma   90.00
#
_symmetry.space_group_name_H-M   'P 1'
#
loop_
_entity.id
_entity.type
_entity.pdbx_description
1 polymer ?
#
loop_
_entity_poly.entity_id
_entity_poly.type
_entity_poly.pdbx_seq_one_letter_code
_entity_poly.pdbx_strand_id
1 'polypeptide(L)'
;MDDMTFGILLGQKRRADTVEAVGVALAERLGQANQQRQADAQAIAALEEENEVLRARVADLELKLALEEATAVASQAVVDAFKVQHPDSPLLVQLGTMKNGSPLRKSTRIWIEAFDAAAKKRNVDNPEVYRVG
;
A
#
# COMPACT_ATOMS: atom_id res chain seq x y z
N MET A 1 49.23 62.44 18.65
CA MET A 1 48.84 61.02 18.50
C MET A 1 49.07 60.68 17.05
N ASP A 2 49.99 59.76 16.77
CA ASP A 2 50.44 59.47 15.41
C ASP A 2 49.37 58.74 14.58
N ASP A 3 49.19 59.20 13.35
CA ASP A 3 48.20 58.74 12.37
C ASP A 3 48.31 57.22 12.09
N MET A 4 49.53 56.67 12.20
CA MET A 4 49.81 55.23 12.07
C MET A 4 49.17 54.39 13.18
N THR A 5 49.12 54.87 14.41
CA THR A 5 48.56 54.12 15.55
C THR A 5 47.03 54.04 15.45
N PHE A 6 46.39 55.09 14.92
CA PHE A 6 44.95 55.13 14.71
C PHE A 6 44.50 54.17 13.59
N GLY A 7 45.26 54.10 12.49
CA GLY A 7 45.01 53.15 11.39
C GLY A 7 45.11 51.68 11.82
N ILE A 8 46.06 51.33 12.69
CA ILE A 8 46.22 49.97 13.22
C ILE A 8 45.04 49.59 14.14
N LEU A 9 44.62 50.48 15.04
CA LEU A 9 43.47 50.28 15.92
C LEU A 9 42.15 50.11 15.14
N LEU A 10 41.93 50.93 14.12
CA LEU A 10 40.78 50.80 13.20
C LEU A 10 40.78 49.46 12.45
N GLY A 11 41.95 49.03 11.96
CA GLY A 11 42.11 47.75 11.29
C GLY A 11 41.94 46.54 12.22
N GLN A 12 42.27 46.66 13.51
CA GLN A 12 42.00 45.63 14.51
C GLN A 12 40.50 45.56 14.86
N LYS A 13 39.84 46.70 15.04
CA LYS A 13 38.40 46.75 15.32
C LYS A 13 37.57 46.14 14.19
N ARG A 14 37.84 46.51 12.93
CA ARG A 14 37.14 45.92 11.76
C ARG A 14 37.31 44.41 11.66
N ARG A 15 38.49 43.89 12.01
CA ARG A 15 38.75 42.45 12.04
C ARG A 15 37.95 41.75 13.15
N ALA A 16 37.87 42.34 14.34
CA ALA A 16 37.04 41.82 15.43
C ALA A 16 35.55 41.78 15.04
N ASP A 17 35.02 42.88 14.48
CA ASP A 17 33.62 42.97 14.04
C ASP A 17 33.31 41.92 12.95
N THR A 18 34.26 41.66 12.04
CA THR A 18 34.11 40.66 10.98
C THR A 18 34.11 39.24 11.54
N VAL A 19 34.98 38.94 12.51
CA VAL A 19 35.04 37.61 13.15
C VAL A 19 33.77 37.35 13.95
N GLU A 20 33.24 38.35 14.65
CA GLU A 20 31.96 38.25 15.37
C GLU A 20 30.81 37.99 14.41
N ALA A 21 30.72 38.74 13.30
CA ALA A 21 29.71 38.53 12.27
C ALA A 21 29.77 37.13 11.63
N VAL A 22 30.98 36.62 11.37
CA VAL A 22 31.17 35.25 10.87
C VAL A 22 30.76 34.21 11.92
N GLY A 23 31.08 34.45 13.20
CA GLY A 23 30.68 33.57 14.31
C GLY A 23 29.16 33.47 14.46
N VAL A 24 28.44 34.60 14.38
CA VAL A 24 26.96 34.63 14.41
C VAL A 24 26.38 33.89 13.21
N ALA A 25 26.85 34.17 11.99
CA ALA A 25 26.36 33.50 10.79
C ALA A 25 26.62 31.99 10.81
N LEU A 26 27.74 31.54 11.38
CA LEU A 26 28.03 30.12 11.56
C LEU A 26 27.09 29.48 12.59
N ALA A 27 26.83 30.15 13.72
CA ALA A 27 25.90 29.67 14.74
C ALA A 27 24.47 29.54 14.20
N GLU A 28 24.00 30.51 13.42
CA GLU A 28 22.70 30.45 12.75
C GLU A 28 22.62 29.28 11.76
N ARG A 29 23.65 29.09 10.92
CA ARG A 29 23.70 27.95 9.99
C ARG A 29 23.72 26.60 10.70
N LEU A 30 24.45 26.48 11.81
CA LEU A 30 24.46 25.27 12.62
C LEU A 30 23.10 25.02 13.28
N GLY A 31 22.44 26.08 13.75
CA GLY A 31 21.08 26.01 14.28
C GLY A 31 20.08 25.50 13.23
N GLN A 32 20.11 26.07 12.03
CA GLN A 32 19.26 25.65 10.91
C GLN A 32 19.56 24.20 10.49
N ALA A 33 20.83 23.82 10.38
CA ALA A 33 21.21 22.45 10.03
C ALA A 33 20.75 21.43 11.08
N ASN A 34 20.80 21.78 12.37
CA ASN A 34 20.31 20.92 13.44
C ASN A 34 18.79 20.77 13.41
N GLN A 35 18.05 21.87 13.18
CA GLN A 35 16.60 21.82 13.01
C GLN A 35 16.19 20.97 11.82
N GLN A 36 16.88 21.12 10.68
CA GLN A 36 16.61 20.32 9.50
C GLN A 36 16.87 18.83 9.77
N ARG A 37 18.00 18.49 10.41
CA ARG A 37 18.28 17.09 10.79
C ARG A 37 17.23 16.48 11.71
N GLN A 38 16.67 17.28 12.63
CA GLN A 38 15.59 16.82 13.51
C GLN A 38 14.29 16.58 12.72
N ALA A 39 13.94 17.49 11.81
CA ALA A 39 12.77 17.33 10.94
C ALA A 39 12.92 16.10 10.02
N ASP A 40 14.10 15.91 9.44
CA ASP A 40 14.40 14.75 8.60
C ASP A 40 14.31 13.44 9.39
N ALA A 41 14.84 13.41 10.62
CA ALA A 41 14.76 12.24 11.49
C ALA A 41 13.31 11.89 11.85
N GLN A 42 12.47 12.89 12.11
CA GLN A 42 11.04 12.68 12.37
C GLN A 42 10.30 12.17 11.13
N ALA A 43 10.61 12.72 9.95
CA ALA A 43 10.01 12.27 8.70
C ALA A 43 10.41 10.82 8.36
N ILE A 44 11.68 10.46 8.56
CA ILE A 44 12.16 9.08 8.37
C ILE A 44 11.43 8.12 9.32
N ALA A 45 11.33 8.46 10.61
CA ALA A 45 10.64 7.61 11.58
C ALA A 45 9.16 7.39 11.21
N ALA A 46 8.47 8.44 10.76
CA ALA A 46 7.07 8.33 10.33
C ALA A 46 6.91 7.44 9.08
N LEU A 47 7.82 7.57 8.12
CA LEU A 47 7.83 6.72 6.92
C LEU A 47 8.17 5.26 7.24
N GLU A 48 9.07 5.01 8.19
CA GLU A 48 9.39 3.66 8.65
C GLU A 48 8.17 3.00 9.33
N GLU A 49 7.44 3.74 10.17
CA GLU A 49 6.20 3.24 10.80
C GLU A 49 5.13 2.92 9.75
N GLU A 50 4.91 3.82 8.78
CA GLU A 50 3.96 3.57 7.69
C GLU A 50 4.37 2.34 6.86
N ASN A 51 5.68 2.18 6.59
CA ASN A 51 6.18 1.03 5.83
C ASN A 51 5.89 -0.29 6.56
N GLU A 52 6.09 -0.35 7.87
CA GLU A 52 5.81 -1.54 8.67
C GLU A 52 4.30 -1.86 8.70
N VAL A 53 3.44 -0.85 8.83
CA VAL A 53 1.97 -1.04 8.72
C VAL A 53 1.57 -1.59 7.36
N LEU A 54 2.14 -1.05 6.29
CA LEU A 54 1.87 -1.51 4.92
C LEU A 54 2.37 -2.93 4.70
N ARG A 55 3.56 -3.30 5.19
CA ARG A 55 4.08 -4.66 5.13
C ARG A 55 3.17 -5.66 5.85
N ALA A 56 2.71 -5.32 7.05
CA ALA A 56 1.78 -6.16 7.80
C ALA A 56 0.46 -6.35 7.04
N ARG A 57 -0.06 -5.29 6.41
CA ARG A 57 -1.28 -5.36 5.60
C ARG A 57 -1.10 -6.19 4.34
N VAL A 58 0.05 -6.09 3.66
CA VAL A 58 0.37 -6.93 2.50
C VAL A 58 0.41 -8.40 2.91
N ALA A 59 1.11 -8.73 4.00
CA ALA A 59 1.18 -10.11 4.49
C ALA A 59 -0.19 -10.69 4.85
N ASP A 60 -1.09 -9.90 5.47
CA ASP A 60 -2.46 -10.32 5.76
C ASP A 60 -3.29 -10.56 4.48
N LEU A 61 -3.14 -9.69 3.47
CA LEU A 61 -3.82 -9.86 2.18
C LEU A 61 -3.30 -11.07 1.41
N GLU A 62 -2.00 -11.33 1.42
CA GLU A 62 -1.39 -12.52 0.82
C GLU A 62 -1.91 -13.80 1.48
N LEU A 63 -2.01 -13.83 2.82
CA LEU A 63 -2.59 -14.96 3.54
C LEU A 63 -4.06 -15.18 3.17
N LYS A 64 -4.86 -14.11 3.12
CA LYS A 64 -6.28 -14.20 2.71
C LYS A 64 -6.42 -14.72 1.30
N LEU A 65 -5.58 -14.25 0.37
CA LEU A 65 -5.58 -14.74 -1.00
C LEU A 65 -5.24 -16.24 -1.06
N ALA A 66 -4.18 -16.68 -0.37
CA ALA A 66 -3.80 -18.09 -0.32
C ALA A 66 -4.90 -18.99 0.27
N LEU A 67 -5.62 -18.51 1.29
CA LEU A 67 -6.75 -19.25 1.89
C LEU A 67 -7.96 -19.33 0.94
N GLU A 68 -8.27 -18.26 0.20
CA GLU A 68 -9.33 -18.28 -0.82
C GLU A 68 -8.96 -19.22 -1.98
N GLU A 69 -7.71 -19.20 -2.44
CA GLU A 69 -7.22 -20.14 -3.46
C GLU A 69 -7.33 -21.60 -3.00
N ALA A 70 -6.91 -21.89 -1.76
CA ALA A 70 -7.05 -23.22 -1.18
C ALA A 70 -8.53 -23.65 -1.06
N THR A 71 -9.42 -22.73 -0.67
CA THR A 71 -10.86 -22.97 -0.58
C THR A 71 -11.47 -23.23 -1.95
N ALA A 72 -11.04 -22.53 -2.99
CA ALA A 72 -11.48 -22.75 -4.36
C ALA A 72 -11.07 -24.14 -4.86
N VAL A 73 -9.82 -24.56 -4.63
CA VAL A 73 -9.32 -25.90 -4.98
C VAL A 73 -10.11 -26.99 -4.24
N ALA A 74 -10.32 -26.84 -2.93
CA ALA A 74 -11.08 -27.80 -2.14
C ALA A 74 -12.54 -27.90 -2.62
N SER A 75 -13.18 -26.76 -2.89
CA SER A 75 -14.56 -26.71 -3.42
C SER A 75 -14.66 -27.39 -4.78
N GLN A 76 -13.68 -27.18 -5.66
CA GLN A 76 -13.62 -27.82 -6.97
C GLN A 76 -13.51 -29.35 -6.84
N ALA A 77 -12.67 -29.84 -5.92
CA ALA A 77 -12.54 -31.28 -5.66
C ALA A 77 -13.86 -31.92 -5.19
N VAL A 78 -14.63 -31.23 -4.33
CA VAL A 78 -15.96 -31.69 -3.90
C VAL A 78 -16.93 -31.74 -5.08
N VAL A 79 -16.93 -30.71 -5.94
CA VAL A 79 -17.76 -30.68 -7.14
C VAL A 79 -17.42 -31.82 -8.10
N ASP A 80 -16.13 -32.13 -8.27
CA ASP A 80 -15.70 -33.21 -9.15
C ASP A 80 -16.05 -34.59 -8.57
N ALA A 81 -15.90 -34.79 -7.26
CA ALA A 81 -16.40 -36.00 -6.59
C ALA A 81 -17.92 -36.17 -6.76
N PHE A 82 -18.69 -35.09 -6.63
CA PHE A 82 -20.14 -35.12 -6.85
C PHE A 82 -20.51 -35.53 -8.29
N LYS A 83 -19.79 -35.00 -9.30
CA LYS A 83 -20.03 -35.37 -10.70
C LYS A 83 -19.81 -36.86 -10.95
N VAL A 84 -18.79 -37.44 -10.32
CA VAL A 84 -18.48 -38.87 -10.44
C VAL A 84 -19.57 -39.72 -9.78
N GLN A 85 -20.05 -39.32 -8.60
CA GLN A 85 -21.05 -40.08 -7.85
C GLN A 85 -22.48 -39.93 -8.39
N HIS A 86 -22.79 -38.79 -9.02
CA HIS A 86 -24.14 -38.45 -9.47
C HIS A 86 -24.15 -37.90 -10.91
N PRO A 87 -23.75 -38.72 -11.91
CA PRO A 87 -23.62 -38.26 -13.30
C PRO A 87 -24.95 -37.73 -13.89
N ASP A 88 -26.08 -38.34 -13.52
CA ASP A 88 -27.41 -37.98 -14.02
C ASP A 88 -28.11 -36.90 -13.18
N SER A 89 -27.38 -36.22 -12.29
CA SER A 89 -27.97 -35.21 -11.42
C SER A 89 -28.57 -34.05 -12.25
N PRO A 90 -29.81 -33.60 -11.94
CA PRO A 90 -30.43 -32.47 -12.61
C PRO A 90 -29.67 -31.15 -12.40
N LEU A 91 -28.74 -31.08 -11.44
CA LEU A 91 -27.87 -29.93 -11.21
C LEU A 91 -26.71 -29.83 -12.21
N LEU A 92 -26.40 -30.92 -12.92
CA LEU A 92 -25.32 -30.99 -13.90
C LEU A 92 -25.80 -30.74 -15.34
N VAL A 93 -27.11 -30.63 -15.55
CA VAL A 93 -27.71 -30.31 -16.85
C VAL A 93 -27.09 -29.03 -17.41
N GLN A 94 -26.59 -29.13 -18.64
CA GLN A 94 -26.05 -28.00 -19.38
C GLN A 94 -27.21 -27.14 -19.90
N LEU A 95 -27.13 -25.85 -19.62
CA LEU A 95 -28.10 -24.83 -20.03
C LEU A 95 -27.58 -23.93 -21.14
N GLY A 96 -26.27 -23.99 -21.41
CA GLY A 96 -25.60 -23.19 -22.43
C GLY A 96 -24.09 -23.21 -22.24
N THR A 97 -23.44 -22.11 -22.62
CA THR A 97 -21.99 -21.95 -22.56
C THR A 97 -21.66 -20.58 -21.96
N MET A 98 -20.66 -20.52 -21.10
CA MET A 98 -20.15 -19.29 -20.50
C MET A 98 -19.24 -18.52 -21.48
N LYS A 99 -18.90 -17.28 -21.15
CA LYS A 99 -18.04 -16.42 -22.01
C LYS A 99 -16.66 -17.03 -22.28
N ASN A 100 -16.12 -17.80 -21.32
CA ASN A 100 -14.84 -18.50 -21.45
C ASN A 100 -14.93 -19.84 -22.23
N GLY A 101 -16.09 -20.19 -22.77
CA GLY A 101 -16.32 -21.45 -23.50
C GLY A 101 -16.69 -22.65 -22.61
N SER A 102 -16.66 -22.52 -21.28
CA SER A 102 -17.02 -23.59 -20.37
C SER A 102 -18.55 -23.85 -20.35
N PRO A 103 -19.03 -25.08 -20.11
CA PRO A 103 -20.45 -25.37 -20.02
C PRO A 103 -21.12 -24.59 -18.88
N LEU A 104 -22.19 -23.86 -19.18
CA LEU A 104 -23.05 -23.27 -18.15
C LEU A 104 -24.00 -24.36 -17.62
N ARG A 105 -23.77 -24.87 -16.42
CA ARG A 105 -24.62 -25.88 -15.77
C ARG A 105 -25.68 -25.23 -14.89
N LYS A 106 -26.75 -25.97 -14.56
CA LYS A 106 -27.81 -25.49 -13.65
C LYS A 106 -27.27 -25.06 -12.29
N SER A 107 -26.37 -25.83 -11.71
CA SER A 107 -25.64 -25.47 -10.48
C SER A 107 -24.88 -24.14 -10.60
N THR A 108 -24.12 -23.95 -11.69
CA THR A 108 -23.40 -22.70 -11.96
C THR A 108 -24.33 -21.50 -12.06
N ARG A 109 -25.49 -21.65 -12.72
CA ARG A 109 -26.49 -20.57 -12.80
C ARG A 109 -27.03 -20.18 -11.42
N ILE A 110 -27.37 -21.16 -10.58
CA ILE A 110 -27.84 -20.91 -9.21
C ILE A 110 -26.77 -20.15 -8.41
N TRP A 111 -25.50 -20.55 -8.55
CA TRP A 111 -24.40 -19.86 -7.90
C TRP A 111 -24.24 -18.42 -8.39
N ILE A 112 -24.29 -18.16 -9.70
CA ILE A 112 -24.20 -16.81 -10.28
C ILE A 112 -25.32 -15.92 -9.72
N GLU A 113 -26.56 -16.40 -9.73
CA GLU A 113 -27.71 -15.63 -9.24
C GLU A 113 -27.57 -15.29 -7.75
N ALA A 114 -27.10 -16.25 -6.94
CA ALA A 114 -26.84 -16.03 -5.53
C ALA A 114 -25.67 -15.05 -5.28
N PHE A 115 -24.58 -15.17 -6.04
CA PHE A 115 -23.44 -14.27 -5.99
C PHE A 115 -23.84 -12.84 -6.34
N ASP A 116 -24.50 -12.63 -7.48
CA ASP A 116 -24.94 -11.32 -7.95
C ASP A 116 -25.88 -10.66 -6.93
N ALA A 117 -26.80 -11.43 -6.33
CA ALA A 117 -27.67 -10.94 -5.27
C ALA A 117 -26.90 -10.54 -3.99
N ALA A 118 -25.91 -11.33 -3.59
CA ALA A 118 -25.08 -11.05 -2.40
C ALA A 118 -24.12 -9.87 -2.61
N ALA A 119 -23.62 -9.69 -3.84
CA ALA A 119 -22.72 -8.61 -4.23
C ALA A 119 -23.47 -7.27 -4.33
N LYS A 120 -24.67 -7.25 -4.90
CA LYS A 120 -25.54 -6.06 -4.93
C LYS A 120 -25.90 -5.57 -3.52
N LYS A 121 -26.15 -6.48 -2.58
CA LYS A 121 -26.36 -6.14 -1.16
C LYS A 121 -25.16 -5.45 -0.51
N ARG A 122 -23.98 -5.56 -1.11
CA ARG A 122 -22.73 -4.92 -0.67
C ARG A 122 -22.35 -3.72 -1.56
N ASN A 123 -23.28 -3.21 -2.37
CA ASN A 123 -23.08 -2.09 -3.29
C ASN A 123 -22.00 -2.35 -4.36
N VAL A 124 -21.90 -3.60 -4.84
CA VAL A 124 -21.10 -3.93 -6.02
C VAL A 124 -21.99 -3.77 -7.26
N ASP A 125 -21.74 -2.72 -8.05
CA ASP A 125 -22.57 -2.36 -9.21
C ASP A 125 -22.38 -3.30 -10.41
N ASN A 126 -21.22 -3.93 -10.51
CA ASN A 126 -20.85 -4.85 -11.59
C ASN A 126 -20.29 -6.16 -11.03
N PRO A 127 -21.14 -7.03 -10.44
CA PRO A 127 -20.70 -8.29 -9.85
C PRO A 127 -20.12 -9.27 -10.88
N GLU A 128 -20.52 -9.18 -12.14
CA GLU A 128 -20.11 -10.09 -13.21
C GLU A 128 -18.61 -10.01 -13.55
N VAL A 129 -17.91 -8.94 -13.16
CA VAL A 129 -16.44 -8.81 -13.29
C VAL A 129 -15.69 -9.56 -12.19
N TYR A 130 -16.34 -9.85 -11.06
CA TYR A 130 -15.72 -10.46 -9.88
C TYR A 130 -16.00 -11.95 -9.72
N ARG A 131 -16.94 -12.51 -10.48
CA ARG A 131 -17.19 -13.95 -10.47
C ARG A 131 -16.09 -14.69 -11.21
N VAL A 132 -15.58 -15.76 -10.62
CA VAL A 132 -14.68 -16.70 -11.30
C VAL A 132 -15.50 -17.41 -12.38
N GLY A 133 -15.32 -17.01 -13.63
CA GLY A 133 -16.08 -17.47 -14.79
C GLY A 133 -15.34 -18.53 -15.58
#